data_AF-B8KT50-F1
#
_entry.id   AF-B8KT50-F1
#
_cell.length_a   1.000
_cell.length_b   1.000
_cell.length_c   1.000
_cell.angle_alpha   90.00
_cell.angle_beta   90.00
_cell.angle_gamma   90.00
#
_symmetry.space_group_name_H-M   'P 1'
#
loop_
_entity.id
_entity.type
_entity.pdbx_description
1 polymer ?
#
loop_
_entity_poly.entity_id
_entity_poly.type
_entity_poly.pdbx_seq_one_letter_code
_entity_poly.pdbx_strand_id
1 'polypeptide(L)'
;MEEGGVIRGYHADLDPQQLGAGLIVFVQVTLQRTAGDAFRRFTDTIATIPQIEECHLVSGEFDYLIKARVGDMSEYRELLGGALLQLPNVLESKSYPVMETLVDTQALDAVLGADRPRR
;
A
#
# COMPACT_ATOMS: atom_id res chain seq x y z
N MET A 1 20.09 -1.33 -19.13
CA MET A 1 18.92 -1.72 -18.30
C MET A 1 18.39 -0.53 -17.52
N GLU A 2 19.24 0.31 -16.93
CA GLU A 2 18.85 1.61 -16.34
C GLU A 2 18.33 2.58 -17.40
N GLU A 3 19.11 2.86 -18.44
CA GLU A 3 18.70 3.75 -19.55
C GLU A 3 17.49 3.22 -20.35
N GLY A 4 17.22 1.93 -20.24
CA GLY A 4 16.03 1.28 -20.82
C GLY A 4 14.81 1.29 -19.90
N GLY A 5 14.89 1.90 -18.71
CA GLY A 5 13.81 2.00 -17.73
C GLY A 5 13.48 0.72 -16.97
N VAL A 6 14.25 -0.36 -17.17
CA VAL A 6 14.05 -1.66 -16.52
C VAL A 6 14.48 -1.60 -15.05
N ILE A 7 15.61 -0.94 -14.78
CA ILE A 7 16.06 -0.66 -13.40
C ILE A 7 15.51 0.72 -13.03
N ARG A 8 14.58 0.74 -12.07
CA ARG A 8 13.92 1.98 -11.60
C ARG A 8 14.71 2.72 -10.51
N GLY A 9 15.62 2.02 -9.83
CA GLY A 9 16.42 2.58 -8.75
C GLY A 9 17.06 1.48 -7.91
N TYR A 10 17.86 1.92 -6.95
CA TYR A 10 18.50 1.09 -5.94
C TYR A 10 17.96 1.48 -4.56
N HIS A 11 17.54 0.50 -3.79
CA HIS A 11 16.97 0.71 -2.45
C HIS A 11 17.69 -0.22 -1.46
N ALA A 12 17.83 0.26 -0.22
CA ALA A 12 18.28 -0.57 0.88
C ALA A 12 17.09 -1.35 1.45
N ASP A 13 17.30 -2.62 1.78
CA ASP A 13 16.35 -3.42 2.54
C ASP A 13 16.53 -3.09 4.03
N LEU A 14 15.47 -2.53 4.63
CA LEU A 14 15.48 -2.03 5.99
C LEU A 14 14.52 -2.84 6.85
N ASP A 15 14.92 -3.15 8.08
CA ASP A 15 14.06 -3.80 9.06
C ASP A 15 12.98 -2.82 9.56
N PRO A 16 11.70 -3.03 9.22
CA PRO A 16 10.64 -2.11 9.61
C PRO A 16 10.36 -2.14 11.11
N GLN A 17 10.63 -3.25 11.78
CA GLN A 17 10.38 -3.39 13.21
C GLN A 17 11.35 -2.52 14.01
N GLN A 18 12.62 -2.44 13.59
CA GLN A 18 13.62 -1.56 14.20
C GLN A 18 13.35 -0.08 13.95
N LEU A 19 12.58 0.25 12.91
CA LEU A 19 12.20 1.62 12.57
C LEU A 19 10.85 2.05 13.14
N GLY A 20 10.20 1.20 13.95
CA GLY A 20 8.89 1.51 14.52
C GLY A 20 7.78 1.54 13.47
N ALA A 21 7.90 0.72 12.41
CA ALA A 21 6.95 0.57 11.31
C ALA A 21 6.52 -0.91 11.17
N GLY A 22 6.26 -1.57 12.31
CA GLY A 22 6.07 -3.01 12.38
C GLY A 22 4.69 -3.51 11.96
N LEU A 23 3.67 -2.64 11.97
CA LEU A 23 2.30 -3.03 11.67
C LEU A 23 1.95 -2.74 10.21
N ILE A 24 1.53 -3.78 9.50
CA ILE A 24 0.96 -3.66 8.15
C ILE A 24 -0.56 -3.71 8.26
N VAL A 25 -1.25 -2.84 7.52
CA VAL A 25 -2.70 -2.88 7.39
C VAL A 25 -3.07 -2.79 5.92
N PHE A 26 -3.85 -3.78 5.44
CA PHE A 26 -4.49 -3.67 4.13
C PHE A 26 -5.80 -2.92 4.25
N VAL A 27 -6.05 -1.99 3.33
CA VAL A 27 -7.29 -1.21 3.31
C VAL A 27 -7.92 -1.31 1.93
N GLN A 28 -9.16 -1.79 1.89
CA GLN A 28 -10.03 -1.70 0.73
C GLN A 28 -10.75 -0.36 0.76
N VAL A 29 -10.82 0.32 -0.37
CA VAL A 29 -11.55 1.59 -0.52
C VAL A 29 -12.48 1.51 -1.71
N THR A 30 -13.74 1.85 -1.47
CA THR A 30 -14.77 2.03 -2.49
C THR A 30 -15.10 3.50 -2.61
N LEU A 31 -15.11 4.03 -3.83
CA LEU A 31 -15.41 5.42 -4.14
C LEU A 31 -16.87 5.60 -4.59
N GLN A 32 -17.41 6.78 -4.35
CA GLN A 32 -18.69 7.19 -4.92
C GLN A 32 -18.53 7.49 -6.42
N ARG A 33 -19.25 6.74 -7.27
CA ARG A 33 -19.14 6.75 -8.75
C ARG A 33 -19.58 8.05 -9.45
N THR A 34 -20.17 9.00 -8.73
CA THR A 34 -20.81 10.19 -9.31
C THR A 34 -19.86 11.37 -9.53
N ALA A 35 -18.61 11.29 -9.10
CA ALA A 35 -17.66 12.41 -9.19
C ALA A 35 -16.62 12.14 -10.29
N GLY A 36 -16.73 12.85 -11.42
CA GLY A 36 -15.84 12.67 -12.58
C GLY A 36 -14.36 12.91 -12.32
N ASP A 37 -14.01 13.64 -11.24
CA ASP A 37 -12.64 13.93 -10.82
C ASP A 37 -12.25 13.17 -9.53
N ALA A 38 -13.09 12.25 -9.03
CA ALA A 38 -12.88 11.54 -7.77
C ALA A 38 -11.61 10.70 -7.76
N PHE A 39 -11.42 9.88 -8.80
CA PHE A 39 -10.27 9.00 -8.94
C PHE A 39 -8.95 9.76 -8.98
N ARG A 40 -8.92 10.90 -9.70
CA ARG A 40 -7.73 11.72 -9.82
C ARG A 40 -7.36 12.35 -8.47
N ARG A 41 -8.31 13.02 -7.82
CA ARG A 41 -8.07 13.66 -6.51
C ARG A 41 -7.70 12.65 -5.42
N PHE A 42 -8.31 11.45 -5.46
CA PHE A 42 -7.93 10.35 -4.58
C PHE A 42 -6.47 9.95 -4.80
N THR A 43 -6.08 9.72 -6.06
CA THR A 43 -4.73 9.27 -6.43
C THR A 43 -3.67 10.32 -6.11
N ASP A 44 -3.96 11.60 -6.38
CA ASP A 44 -3.06 12.71 -6.06
C ASP A 44 -2.83 12.84 -4.54
N THR A 45 -3.87 12.59 -3.74
CA THR A 45 -3.77 12.70 -2.28
C THR A 45 -3.09 11.47 -1.68
N ILE A 46 -3.46 10.25 -2.08
CA ILE A 46 -2.91 9.01 -1.50
C ILE A 46 -1.39 8.92 -1.72
N ALA A 47 -0.88 9.39 -2.86
CA ALA A 47 0.54 9.38 -3.20
C ALA A 47 1.40 10.28 -2.30
N THR A 48 0.79 11.19 -1.53
CA THR A 48 1.49 12.08 -0.60
C THR A 48 1.63 11.51 0.81
N ILE A 49 0.98 10.39 1.10
CA ILE A 49 0.92 9.80 2.44
C ILE A 49 2.09 8.82 2.60
N PRO A 50 3.08 9.12 3.47
CA PRO A 50 4.30 8.32 3.57
C PRO A 50 4.06 6.92 4.17
N GLN A 51 2.98 6.74 4.92
CA GLN A 51 2.59 5.43 5.46
C GLN A 51 2.07 4.46 4.39
N ILE A 52 1.79 4.92 3.16
CA ILE A 52 1.29 4.07 2.07
C ILE A 52 2.46 3.47 1.30
N GLU A 53 2.67 2.16 1.44
CA GLU A 53 3.69 1.43 0.67
C GLU A 53 3.21 1.11 -0.73
N GLU A 54 1.93 0.71 -0.85
CA GLU A 54 1.34 0.31 -2.12
C GLU A 54 -0.12 0.74 -2.22
N CYS A 55 -0.54 1.12 -3.42
CA CYS A 55 -1.94 1.45 -3.72
C CYS A 55 -2.26 1.00 -5.14
N HIS A 56 -3.24 0.10 -5.27
CA HIS A 56 -3.58 -0.55 -6.53
C HIS A 56 -5.05 -0.32 -6.86
N LEU A 57 -5.34 0.12 -8.09
CA LEU A 57 -6.69 0.08 -8.65
C LEU A 57 -7.00 -1.37 -9.05
N VAL A 58 -8.09 -1.93 -8.55
CA VAL A 58 -8.46 -3.34 -8.79
C VAL A 58 -9.82 -3.44 -9.47
N SER A 59 -10.04 -4.50 -10.25
CA SER A 59 -11.33 -4.74 -10.92
C SER A 59 -12.37 -5.44 -10.01
N GLY A 60 -12.26 -5.27 -8.68
CA GLY A 60 -13.01 -6.02 -7.66
C GLY A 60 -14.30 -5.36 -7.21
N GLU A 61 -14.82 -5.79 -6.06
CA GLU A 61 -16.01 -5.19 -5.40
C GLU A 61 -15.76 -3.78 -4.84
N PHE A 62 -14.49 -3.40 -4.73
CA PHE A 62 -14.00 -2.11 -4.29
C PHE A 62 -12.99 -1.60 -5.33
N ASP A 63 -12.70 -0.30 -5.29
CA ASP A 63 -11.90 0.35 -6.33
C ASP A 63 -10.40 0.23 -6.04
N TYR A 64 -9.97 0.44 -4.79
CA TYR A 64 -8.54 0.44 -4.42
C TYR A 64 -8.18 -0.53 -3.30
N LEU A 65 -7.06 -1.26 -3.46
CA LEU A 65 -6.38 -2.00 -2.40
C LEU A 65 -5.11 -1.27 -1.99
N ILE A 66 -5.00 -0.94 -0.72
CA ILE A 66 -3.89 -0.18 -0.16
C ILE A 66 -3.13 -1.07 0.83
N LYS A 67 -1.80 -1.06 0.77
CA LYS A 67 -0.91 -1.58 1.82
C LYS A 67 -0.33 -0.38 2.56
N ALA A 68 -0.74 -0.21 3.82
CA ALA A 68 -0.18 0.81 4.70
C ALA A 68 0.73 0.17 5.74
N ARG A 69 1.81 0.88 6.10
CA ARG A 69 2.72 0.51 7.17
C ARG A 69 2.79 1.62 8.22
N VAL A 70 2.58 1.23 9.48
CA VAL A 70 2.55 2.11 10.65
C VAL A 70 3.24 1.41 11.82
N GLY A 71 3.51 2.12 12.90
CA GLY A 71 4.12 1.55 14.09
C GLY A 71 3.17 0.69 14.89
N ASP A 72 1.94 1.16 15.09
CA ASP A 72 0.94 0.46 15.89
C ASP A 72 -0.51 0.83 15.52
N MET A 73 -1.47 0.26 16.26
CA MET A 73 -2.90 0.51 16.05
C MET A 73 -3.34 1.94 16.40
N SER A 74 -2.60 2.66 17.23
CA SER A 74 -2.90 4.06 17.55
C SER A 74 -2.57 4.94 16.35
N GLU A 75 -1.37 4.78 15.78
CA GLU A 75 -0.97 5.46 14.55
C GLU A 75 -1.87 5.07 13.38
N TYR A 76 -2.28 3.79 13.30
CA TYR A 76 -3.27 3.37 12.30
C TYR A 76 -4.59 4.14 12.41
N ARG A 77 -5.10 4.36 13.63
CA ARG A 77 -6.36 5.11 13.83
C ARG A 77 -6.23 6.57 13.40
N GLU A 78 -5.06 7.17 13.61
CA GLU A 78 -4.75 8.52 13.14
C GLU A 78 -4.70 8.57 11.61
N LEU A 79 -4.02 7.62 10.97
CA LEU A 79 -3.99 7.48 9.51
C LEU A 79 -5.39 7.31 8.92
N LEU A 80 -6.19 6.41 9.52
CA LEU A 80 -7.55 6.11 9.07
C LEU A 80 -8.44 7.36 9.17
N GLY A 81 -8.51 7.98 10.34
CA GLY A 81 -9.39 9.13 10.58
C GLY A 81 -8.93 10.43 9.94
N GLY A 82 -7.61 10.66 9.92
CA GLY A 82 -6.99 11.90 9.47
C GLY A 82 -6.71 11.96 7.97
N ALA A 83 -6.37 10.84 7.35
CA ALA A 83 -6.05 10.80 5.93
C ALA A 83 -7.07 9.99 5.14
N LEU A 84 -7.22 8.69 5.42
CA LEU A 84 -7.97 7.77 4.56
C LEU A 84 -9.47 8.10 4.47
N LEU A 85 -10.12 8.39 5.60
CA LEU A 85 -11.54 8.76 5.62
C LEU A 85 -11.80 10.20 5.15
N GLN A 86 -10.76 11.05 5.11
CA GLN A 86 -10.83 12.40 4.55
C GLN A 86 -10.59 12.41 3.03
N LEU A 87 -10.23 11.27 2.45
CA LEU A 87 -10.03 11.18 1.01
C LEU A 87 -11.35 11.48 0.28
N PRO A 88 -11.27 12.24 -0.81
CA PRO A 88 -12.46 12.72 -1.49
C PRO A 88 -13.25 11.54 -2.07
N ASN A 89 -14.55 11.52 -1.80
CA ASN A 89 -15.51 10.55 -2.33
C ASN A 89 -15.34 9.10 -1.84
N VAL A 90 -14.70 8.86 -0.70
CA VAL A 90 -14.73 7.53 -0.06
C VAL A 90 -16.15 7.22 0.40
N LEU A 91 -16.71 6.12 -0.12
CA LEU A 91 -18.00 5.59 0.28
C LEU A 91 -17.88 4.61 1.45
N GLU A 92 -16.93 3.69 1.32
CA GLU A 92 -16.70 2.62 2.29
C GLU A 92 -15.20 2.32 2.35
N SER A 93 -14.71 1.98 3.54
CA SER A 93 -13.38 1.42 3.73
C SER A 93 -13.44 0.18 4.62
N LYS A 94 -12.71 -0.88 4.26
CA LYS A 94 -12.55 -2.08 5.09
C LYS A 94 -11.07 -2.33 5.34
N SER A 95 -10.73 -2.62 6.59
CA SER A 95 -9.33 -2.70 7.04
C SER A 95 -9.00 -4.08 7.57
N TYR A 96 -7.83 -4.57 7.21
CA TYR A 96 -7.31 -5.89 7.56
C TYR A 96 -5.92 -5.72 8.15
N PRO A 97 -5.81 -5.52 9.47
CA PRO A 97 -4.52 -5.53 10.15
C PRO A 97 -3.88 -6.91 9.99
N VAL A 98 -2.61 -6.91 9.57
CA VAL A 98 -1.85 -8.15 9.36
C VAL A 98 -1.43 -8.71 10.71
N MET A 99 -1.79 -9.96 10.98
CA MET A 99 -1.40 -10.65 12.22
C MET A 99 0.03 -11.17 12.17
N GLU A 100 0.42 -11.72 11.02
CA GLU A 100 1.74 -12.28 10.79
C GLU A 100 2.11 -12.12 9.32
N THR A 101 3.36 -11.77 9.07
CA THR A 101 3.91 -11.65 7.72
C THR A 101 4.81 -12.85 7.45
N LEU A 102 4.35 -13.77 6.60
CA LEU A 102 5.13 -14.96 6.24
C LEU A 102 6.13 -14.69 5.11
N VAL A 103 5.72 -13.86 4.14
CA VAL A 103 6.54 -13.46 2.98
C VAL A 103 6.18 -12.02 2.64
N ASP A 104 7.18 -11.14 2.64
CA ASP A 104 7.08 -9.75 2.18
C ASP A 104 8.40 -9.41 1.49
N THR A 105 8.39 -9.37 0.16
CA THR A 105 9.58 -9.09 -0.64
C THR A 105 9.26 -7.96 -1.59
N GLN A 106 9.91 -6.82 -1.40
CA GLN A 106 9.66 -5.62 -2.22
C GLN A 106 10.47 -5.60 -3.51
N ALA A 107 11.48 -6.45 -3.63
CA ALA A 107 12.24 -6.62 -4.86
C ALA A 107 11.52 -7.59 -5.80
N LEU A 108 11.44 -7.22 -7.09
CA LEU A 108 11.12 -8.18 -8.13
C LEU A 108 12.30 -9.13 -8.26
N ASP A 109 12.19 -10.31 -7.67
CA ASP A 109 13.13 -11.39 -7.97
C ASP A 109 13.04 -11.67 -9.47
N ALA A 110 14.19 -11.72 -10.17
CA ALA A 110 14.28 -12.02 -11.59
C ALA A 110 13.96 -13.50 -11.90
N VAL A 111 12.92 -14.05 -11.27
CA VAL A 111 12.44 -15.43 -11.39
C VAL A 111 11.57 -15.55 -12.64
N LEU A 112 12.17 -15.23 -13.79
CA LEU A 112 11.89 -15.98 -15.00
C LEU A 112 13.02 -17.02 -15.13
N GLY A 113 13.09 -18.00 -14.20
CA GLY A 113 13.92 -19.20 -14.40
C GLY A 113 14.73 -19.79 -13.23
N ALA A 114 14.53 -19.42 -11.96
CA ALA A 114 15.29 -20.04 -10.86
C ALA A 114 14.39 -20.56 -9.73
N ASP A 115 14.42 -21.87 -9.58
CA ASP A 115 13.79 -22.68 -8.53
C ASP A 115 14.26 -22.19 -7.14
N ARG A 116 13.33 -21.76 -6.27
CA ARG A 116 13.67 -21.37 -4.89
C ARG A 116 13.91 -22.64 -4.07
N PRO A 117 15.10 -22.82 -3.43
CA PRO A 117 15.24 -23.89 -2.45
C PRO A 117 14.43 -23.54 -1.19
N ARG A 118 13.56 -24.48 -0.79
CA ARG A 118 12.79 -24.41 0.46
C ARG A 118 13.75 -24.39 1.66
N ARG A 119 13.60 -23.42 2.55
CA ARG A 119 14.06 -23.54 3.94
C ARG A 119 12.86 -23.78 4.83
#